data_AF-A0A317HC56-F1
#
_entry.id   AF-A0A317HC56-F1
#
_cell.length_a   1.000
_cell.length_b   1.000
_cell.length_c   1.000
_cell.angle_alpha   90.00
_cell.angle_beta   90.00
_cell.angle_gamma   90.00
#
_symmetry.space_group_name_H-M   'P 1'
#
loop_
_entity.id
_entity.type
_entity.pdbx_description
1 polymer ?
#
loop_
_entity_poly.entity_id
_entity_poly.type
_entity_poly.pdbx_seq_one_letter_code
_entity_poly.pdbx_strand_id
1 'polypeptide(L)'
;MMDLVTTNLLNSFREQQGFAQDLGIATLFEHFANFCVASNEYSDEFEVEDVHVAGGNDLQLDGIMVIVNGVLIQSMDEVDDLAQMNRYLDAEFIFVQAKTGSDFSGAEISNMFYGVRELFAVTPSLPRNEAVAEKEAVIRHIYTKSALFRHGNPRLTLYYVTTGKWQQDQQLVSRIQNEIASLDELNIFHASPYLNR
;
A
#
# COMPACT_ATOMS: atom_id res chain seq x y z
N MET A 1 -14.19 -10.04 -17.26
CA MET A 1 -15.27 -9.04 -17.43
C MET A 1 -15.74 -8.69 -16.04
N MET A 2 -15.71 -7.40 -15.66
CA MET A 2 -16.22 -6.96 -14.36
C MET A 2 -17.71 -7.26 -14.25
N ASP A 3 -18.15 -7.65 -13.05
CA ASP A 3 -19.56 -7.87 -12.80
C ASP A 3 -20.34 -6.54 -12.72
N LEU A 4 -21.67 -6.65 -12.72
CA LEU A 4 -22.58 -5.50 -12.71
C LEU A 4 -22.45 -4.63 -11.44
N VAL A 5 -22.21 -5.24 -10.28
CA VAL A 5 -22.09 -4.52 -9.00
C VAL A 5 -20.80 -3.71 -9.01
N THR A 6 -19.67 -4.34 -9.33
CA THR A 6 -18.37 -3.65 -9.44
C THR A 6 -18.43 -2.49 -10.42
N THR A 7 -19.09 -2.69 -11.57
CA THR A 7 -19.27 -1.64 -12.58
C THR A 7 -20.06 -0.44 -12.04
N ASN A 8 -21.17 -0.69 -11.35
CA ASN A 8 -21.99 0.39 -10.79
C ASN A 8 -21.28 1.13 -9.65
N LEU A 9 -20.51 0.42 -8.82
CA LEU A 9 -19.69 1.02 -7.77
C LEU A 9 -18.61 1.92 -8.35
N LEU A 10 -17.89 1.46 -9.39
CA LEU A 10 -16.87 2.28 -10.07
C LEU A 10 -17.45 3.54 -10.71
N ASN A 11 -18.62 3.44 -11.35
CA ASN A 11 -19.29 4.61 -11.93
C ASN A 11 -19.69 5.62 -10.84
N SER A 12 -20.25 5.13 -9.73
CA SER A 12 -20.63 5.99 -8.60
C SER A 12 -19.40 6.65 -7.98
N PHE A 13 -18.31 5.89 -7.81
CA PHE A 13 -17.04 6.38 -7.31
C PHE A 13 -16.44 7.45 -8.23
N ARG A 14 -16.44 7.23 -9.55
CA ARG A 14 -15.98 8.22 -10.54
C ARG A 14 -16.71 9.55 -10.37
N GLU A 15 -18.03 9.50 -10.28
CA GLU A 15 -18.86 10.69 -10.13
C GLU A 15 -18.61 11.41 -8.79
N GLN A 16 -18.50 10.65 -7.70
CA GLN A 16 -18.27 11.20 -6.35
C GLN A 16 -16.90 11.87 -6.21
N GLN A 17 -15.86 11.27 -6.78
CA GLN A 17 -14.49 11.80 -6.73
C GLN A 17 -14.19 12.78 -7.88
N GLY A 18 -15.14 12.99 -8.80
CA GLY A 18 -14.97 13.95 -9.90
C GLY A 18 -13.96 13.53 -10.96
N PHE A 19 -13.64 12.23 -11.10
CA PHE A 19 -12.71 11.74 -12.11
C PHE A 19 -13.26 11.94 -13.53
N ALA A 20 -12.36 12.24 -14.47
CA ALA A 20 -12.70 12.45 -15.88
C ALA A 20 -13.33 11.20 -16.52
N GLN A 21 -14.28 11.41 -17.44
CA GLN A 21 -15.01 10.31 -18.08
C GLN A 21 -14.16 9.45 -19.02
N ASP A 22 -13.08 10.03 -19.54
CA ASP A 22 -12.10 9.36 -20.41
C ASP A 22 -10.95 8.71 -19.63
N LEU A 23 -10.95 8.79 -18.29
CA LEU A 23 -9.99 8.07 -17.47
C LEU A 23 -10.11 6.56 -17.71
N GLY A 24 -8.98 5.92 -17.99
CA GLY A 24 -8.91 4.48 -18.23
C GLY A 24 -9.47 3.67 -17.07
N ILE A 25 -10.20 2.60 -17.39
CA ILE A 25 -10.84 1.75 -16.38
C ILE A 25 -9.84 1.10 -15.41
N ALA A 26 -8.62 0.81 -15.87
CA ALA A 26 -7.56 0.27 -15.02
C ALA A 26 -7.16 1.28 -13.95
N THR A 27 -6.81 2.50 -14.35
CA THR A 27 -6.45 3.59 -13.43
C THR A 27 -7.60 3.97 -12.51
N LEU A 28 -8.84 4.02 -13.01
CA LEU A 28 -10.00 4.25 -12.14
C LEU A 28 -10.14 3.13 -11.08
N PHE A 29 -9.87 1.88 -11.47
CA PHE A 29 -9.92 0.75 -10.54
C PHE A 29 -8.80 0.81 -9.50
N GLU A 30 -7.61 1.28 -9.86
CA GLU A 30 -6.52 1.54 -8.91
C GLU A 30 -6.96 2.56 -7.83
N HIS A 31 -7.50 3.71 -8.24
CA HIS A 31 -8.06 4.70 -7.31
C HIS A 31 -9.18 4.13 -6.45
N PHE A 32 -10.09 3.35 -7.04
CA PHE A 32 -11.20 2.73 -6.31
C PHE A 32 -10.71 1.70 -5.28
N ALA A 33 -9.73 0.86 -5.65
CA ALA A 33 -9.12 -0.09 -4.74
C ALA A 33 -8.44 0.62 -3.57
N ASN A 34 -7.65 1.66 -3.87
CA ASN A 34 -7.00 2.49 -2.85
C ASN A 34 -8.02 3.13 -1.91
N PHE A 35 -9.10 3.70 -2.45
CA PHE A 35 -10.19 4.27 -1.67
C PHE A 35 -10.85 3.23 -0.74
N CYS A 36 -11.12 2.02 -1.24
CA CYS A 36 -11.73 0.96 -0.43
C CYS A 36 -10.81 0.52 0.72
N VAL A 37 -9.51 0.35 0.44
CA VAL A 37 -8.53 -0.03 1.46
C VAL A 37 -8.37 1.12 2.47
N ALA A 38 -8.16 2.35 2.01
CA ALA A 38 -8.02 3.51 2.89
C ALA A 38 -9.25 3.70 3.79
N SER A 39 -10.46 3.56 3.25
CA SER A 39 -11.70 3.63 4.04
C SER A 39 -11.84 2.54 5.11
N ASN A 40 -11.14 1.41 4.96
CA ASN A 40 -11.14 0.32 5.93
C ASN A 40 -10.07 0.49 7.00
N GLU A 41 -8.89 0.98 6.61
CA GLU A 41 -7.71 1.08 7.47
C GLU A 41 -7.60 2.43 8.21
N TYR A 42 -8.21 3.48 7.67
CA TYR A 42 -8.11 4.83 8.18
C TYR A 42 -9.50 5.40 8.48
N SER A 43 -9.69 5.91 9.70
CA SER A 43 -10.99 6.34 10.20
C SER A 43 -11.37 7.77 9.85
N ASP A 44 -10.39 8.59 9.47
CA ASP A 44 -10.59 10.03 9.22
C ASP A 44 -10.68 10.32 7.72
N GLU A 45 -10.96 11.58 7.37
CA GLU A 45 -11.05 12.01 5.98
C GLU A 45 -9.67 11.98 5.29
N PHE A 46 -9.66 11.58 4.01
CA PHE A 46 -8.47 11.49 3.18
C PHE A 46 -8.80 11.84 1.73
N GLU A 47 -7.79 12.28 0.98
CA GLU A 47 -7.86 12.43 -0.47
C GLU A 47 -7.35 11.15 -1.15
N VAL A 48 -8.02 10.70 -2.22
CA VAL A 48 -7.65 9.42 -2.87
C VAL A 48 -6.29 9.54 -3.57
N GLU A 49 -6.01 10.74 -4.09
CA GLU A 49 -4.78 11.15 -4.74
C GLU A 49 -3.58 11.00 -3.82
N ASP A 50 -3.75 11.27 -2.52
CA ASP A 50 -2.69 11.13 -1.51
C ASP A 50 -2.24 9.68 -1.29
N VAL A 51 -3.07 8.71 -1.70
CA VAL A 51 -2.79 7.28 -1.55
C VAL A 51 -2.23 6.70 -2.85
N HIS A 52 -2.67 7.20 -4.02
CA HIS A 52 -2.34 6.63 -5.32
C HIS A 52 -0.89 6.95 -5.74
N VAL A 53 -0.16 5.93 -6.17
CA VAL A 53 1.24 6.05 -6.62
C VAL A 53 1.51 5.37 -7.96
N ALA A 54 0.47 4.80 -8.58
CA ALA A 54 0.60 3.95 -9.76
C ALA A 54 1.17 4.72 -10.97
N GLY A 55 1.99 4.04 -11.78
CA GLY A 55 2.59 4.64 -12.96
C GLY A 55 3.87 3.95 -13.40
N GLY A 56 4.65 4.57 -14.29
CA GLY A 56 5.96 4.03 -14.63
C GLY A 56 6.88 4.03 -13.40
N ASN A 57 7.59 2.94 -13.13
CA ASN A 57 8.50 2.81 -11.97
C ASN A 57 7.80 2.92 -10.61
N ASP A 58 6.59 2.38 -10.46
CA ASP A 58 5.79 2.40 -9.23
C ASP A 58 6.11 1.25 -8.24
N LEU A 59 7.16 0.46 -8.52
CA LEU A 59 7.49 -0.76 -7.77
C LEU A 59 6.35 -1.78 -7.71
N GLN A 60 5.46 -1.78 -8.71
CA GLN A 60 4.29 -2.65 -8.77
C GLN A 60 3.24 -2.34 -7.67
N LEU A 61 3.26 -1.12 -7.15
CA LEU A 61 2.32 -0.61 -6.16
C LEU A 61 1.40 0.41 -6.79
N ASP A 62 0.11 0.27 -6.52
CA ASP A 62 -0.92 1.22 -6.97
C ASP A 62 -1.27 2.21 -5.87
N GLY A 63 -1.04 1.85 -4.60
CA GLY A 63 -1.24 2.73 -3.46
C GLY A 63 -0.27 2.49 -2.30
N ILE A 64 0.09 3.58 -1.61
CA ILE A 64 0.93 3.58 -0.41
C ILE A 64 0.31 4.51 0.64
N MET A 65 0.00 3.94 1.81
CA MET A 65 -0.40 4.69 2.99
C MET A 65 0.64 4.55 4.08
N VAL A 66 0.95 5.67 4.71
CA VAL A 66 1.85 5.76 5.86
C VAL A 66 1.05 6.37 6.99
N ILE A 67 0.73 5.59 8.01
CA ILE A 67 -0.04 6.05 9.16
C ILE A 67 0.90 6.13 10.36
N VAL A 68 0.93 7.27 11.04
CA VAL A 68 1.73 7.46 12.25
C VAL A 68 0.86 8.07 13.33
N ASN A 69 0.80 7.43 14.50
CA ASN A 69 -0.04 7.83 15.62
C ASN A 69 -1.53 8.03 15.24
N GLY A 70 -2.01 7.28 14.25
CA GLY A 70 -3.39 7.36 13.76
C GLY A 70 -3.64 8.47 12.73
N VAL A 71 -2.61 9.15 12.24
CA VAL A 71 -2.72 10.20 11.20
C VAL A 71 -2.11 9.69 9.89
N LEU A 72 -2.80 9.93 8.77
CA LEU A 72 -2.26 9.64 7.43
C LEU A 72 -1.21 10.69 7.06
N ILE A 73 0.03 10.25 6.89
CA ILE A 73 1.22 11.11 6.72
C ILE A 73 1.51 11.34 5.24
N GLN A 74 1.70 12.62 4.89
CA GLN A 74 2.11 13.04 3.54
C GLN A 74 3.53 13.58 3.49
N SER A 75 4.10 14.01 4.61
CA SER A 75 5.39 14.70 4.63
C SER A 75 6.29 14.30 5.80
N MET A 76 7.59 14.56 5.67
CA MET A 76 8.56 14.35 6.76
C MET A 76 8.31 15.31 7.94
N ASP A 77 7.82 16.52 7.67
CA ASP A 77 7.53 17.53 8.69
C ASP A 77 6.41 17.07 9.63
N GLU A 78 5.36 16.43 9.10
CA GLU A 78 4.29 15.82 9.92
C GLU A 78 4.82 14.74 10.87
N VAL A 79 5.80 13.94 10.42
CA VAL A 79 6.46 12.93 11.28
C VAL A 79 7.23 13.60 12.41
N ASP A 80 7.94 14.69 12.11
CA ASP A 80 8.69 15.48 13.09
C ASP A 80 7.76 16.09 14.14
N ASP A 81 6.64 16.68 13.70
CA ASP A 81 5.63 17.28 14.57
C ASP A 81 5.01 16.24 15.51
N LEU A 82 4.62 15.07 14.99
CA LEU A 82 4.09 13.97 15.80
C LEU A 82 5.14 13.42 16.78
N ALA A 83 6.39 13.26 16.34
CA ALA A 83 7.47 12.82 17.21
C ALA A 83 7.71 13.80 18.37
N GLN A 84 7.67 15.11 18.08
CA GLN A 84 7.85 16.15 19.07
C GLN A 84 6.66 16.24 20.05
N MET A 85 5.45 16.20 19.53
CA MET A 85 4.21 16.34 20.31
C MET A 85 3.96 15.12 21.19
N ASN A 86 4.02 13.92 20.63
CA ASN A 86 3.66 12.69 21.32
C ASN A 86 4.82 12.10 22.12
N ARG A 87 6.07 12.42 21.75
CA ARG A 87 7.30 11.79 22.27
C ARG A 87 7.40 10.29 22.01
N TYR A 88 6.57 9.78 21.11
CA TYR A 88 6.60 8.42 20.61
C TYR A 88 5.99 8.38 19.20
N LEU A 89 6.31 7.32 18.47
CA LEU A 89 5.71 7.00 17.17
C LEU A 89 5.18 5.56 17.18
N ASP A 90 3.95 5.36 16.72
CA ASP A 90 3.37 4.06 16.37
C ASP A 90 3.04 4.13 14.88
N ALA A 91 3.77 3.36 14.07
CA ALA A 91 3.76 3.50 12.62
C ALA A 91 3.20 2.25 11.94
N GLU A 92 2.47 2.48 10.86
CA GLU A 92 1.86 1.44 10.03
C GLU A 92 2.02 1.81 8.55
N PHE A 93 2.49 0.84 7.76
CA PHE A 93 2.65 0.96 6.33
C PHE A 93 1.65 0.02 5.66
N ILE A 94 0.86 0.55 4.74
CA ILE A 94 -0.10 -0.23 3.98
C ILE A 94 0.19 -0.03 2.50
N PHE A 95 0.42 -1.13 1.78
CA PHE A 95 0.68 -1.11 0.34
C PHE A 95 -0.39 -1.86 -0.43
N VAL A 96 -0.83 -1.27 -1.53
CA VAL A 96 -1.93 -1.78 -2.34
C VAL A 96 -1.43 -2.07 -3.75
N GLN A 97 -1.81 -3.21 -4.28
CA GLN A 97 -1.77 -3.53 -5.70
C GLN A 97 -3.19 -3.90 -6.17
N ALA A 98 -3.63 -3.33 -7.27
CA ALA A 98 -4.95 -3.46 -7.83
C ALA A 98 -4.90 -4.09 -9.23
N LYS A 99 -5.83 -5.02 -9.50
CA LYS A 99 -6.00 -5.64 -10.82
C LYS A 99 -7.46 -5.73 -11.20
N THR A 100 -7.77 -5.24 -12.40
CA THR A 100 -9.11 -5.35 -12.99
C THR A 100 -9.49 -6.78 -13.41
N GLY A 101 -8.50 -7.68 -13.49
CA GLY A 101 -8.70 -9.10 -13.75
C GLY A 101 -9.38 -9.84 -12.59
N SER A 102 -9.87 -11.04 -12.86
CA SER A 102 -10.47 -11.93 -11.86
C SER A 102 -9.49 -12.97 -11.31
N ASP A 103 -8.27 -13.00 -11.85
CA ASP A 103 -7.29 -14.04 -11.54
C ASP A 103 -6.27 -13.53 -10.53
N PHE A 104 -5.84 -14.42 -9.63
CA PHE A 104 -4.72 -14.16 -8.74
C PHE A 104 -3.44 -14.66 -9.39
N SER A 105 -2.63 -13.74 -9.92
CA SER A 105 -1.37 -14.07 -10.57
C SER A 105 -0.25 -14.21 -9.54
N GLY A 106 0.30 -15.41 -9.41
CA GLY A 106 1.46 -15.63 -8.54
C GLY A 106 2.68 -14.79 -8.95
N ALA A 107 2.81 -14.47 -10.24
CA ALA A 107 3.89 -13.60 -10.72
C ALA A 107 3.68 -12.15 -10.27
N GLU A 108 2.46 -11.61 -10.40
CA GLU A 108 2.15 -10.24 -10.00
C GLU A 108 2.29 -10.06 -8.48
N ILE A 109 1.79 -11.03 -7.70
CA ILE A 109 1.96 -11.07 -6.25
C ILE A 109 3.46 -11.07 -5.90
N SER A 110 4.26 -11.99 -6.46
CA SER A 110 5.71 -12.01 -6.20
C SER A 110 6.39 -10.69 -6.60
N ASN A 111 5.97 -10.05 -7.68
CA ASN A 111 6.52 -8.76 -8.11
C ASN A 111 6.19 -7.63 -7.12
N MET A 112 4.98 -7.60 -6.55
CA MET A 112 4.62 -6.67 -5.47
C MET A 112 5.54 -6.85 -4.26
N PHE A 113 5.71 -8.10 -3.78
CA PHE A 113 6.62 -8.38 -2.67
C PHE A 113 8.07 -7.98 -2.98
N TYR A 114 8.53 -8.20 -4.22
CA TYR A 114 9.84 -7.74 -4.66
C TYR A 114 9.96 -6.22 -4.63
N GLY A 115 8.96 -5.49 -5.13
CA GLY A 115 8.90 -4.03 -5.05
C GLY A 115 8.93 -3.51 -3.61
N VAL A 116 8.17 -4.14 -2.71
CA VAL A 116 8.18 -3.83 -1.27
C VAL A 116 9.56 -4.05 -0.65
N ARG A 117 10.24 -5.16 -0.97
CA ARG A 117 11.63 -5.38 -0.53
C ARG A 117 12.58 -4.32 -1.07
N GLU A 118 12.45 -3.93 -2.33
CA GLU A 118 13.28 -2.88 -2.94
C GLU A 118 13.05 -1.50 -2.31
N LEU A 119 11.85 -1.22 -1.80
CA LEU A 119 11.54 0.00 -1.05
C LEU A 119 12.31 0.05 0.28
N PHE A 120 12.44 -1.08 0.98
CA PHE A 120 13.16 -1.18 2.26
C PHE A 120 14.64 -1.54 2.14
N ALA A 121 15.14 -1.80 0.93
CA ALA A 121 16.54 -2.14 0.71
C ALA A 121 17.47 -1.00 1.17
N VAL A 122 18.62 -1.37 1.76
CA VAL A 122 19.67 -0.41 2.14
C VAL A 122 20.23 0.29 0.90
N THR A 123 20.42 -0.48 -0.18
CA THR A 123 20.86 0.01 -1.48
C THR A 123 19.84 -0.43 -2.52
N PRO A 124 18.80 0.38 -2.78
CA PRO A 124 17.81 0.03 -3.79
C PRO A 124 18.41 0.00 -5.20
N SER A 125 17.89 -0.89 -6.03
CA SER A 125 18.38 -1.11 -7.40
C SER A 125 17.38 -0.68 -8.47
N LEU A 126 16.09 -0.63 -8.13
CA LEU A 126 15.03 -0.22 -9.05
C LEU A 126 14.83 1.31 -9.10
N PRO A 127 14.47 1.88 -10.27
CA PRO A 127 14.01 3.27 -10.34
C PRO A 127 12.66 3.44 -9.63
N ARG A 128 12.35 4.67 -9.23
CA ARG A 128 11.04 5.07 -8.69
C ARG A 128 10.45 6.25 -9.45
N ASN A 129 9.13 6.34 -9.53
CA ASN A 129 8.46 7.60 -9.83
C ASN A 129 8.52 8.56 -8.62
N GLU A 130 8.06 9.79 -8.84
CA GLU A 130 8.03 10.85 -7.84
C GLU A 130 7.20 10.45 -6.62
N ALA A 131 5.96 9.99 -6.81
CA ALA A 131 5.06 9.61 -5.73
C ALA A 131 5.63 8.50 -4.83
N VAL A 132 6.21 7.43 -5.41
CA VAL A 132 6.88 6.37 -4.64
C VAL A 132 8.12 6.89 -3.93
N ALA A 133 8.91 7.75 -4.56
CA ALA A 133 10.11 8.33 -3.95
C ALA A 133 9.77 9.22 -2.75
N GLU A 134 8.69 10.00 -2.82
CA GLU A 134 8.20 10.83 -1.73
C GLU A 134 7.74 9.97 -0.54
N LYS A 135 6.93 8.93 -0.79
CA LYS A 135 6.50 8.00 0.27
C LYS A 135 7.69 7.26 0.88
N GLU A 136 8.66 6.84 0.07
CA GLU A 136 9.89 6.22 0.56
C GLU A 136 10.69 7.17 1.46
N ALA A 137 10.79 8.44 1.11
CA ALA A 137 11.49 9.44 1.93
C ALA A 137 10.84 9.57 3.31
N VAL A 138 9.51 9.63 3.38
CA VAL A 138 8.75 9.64 4.64
C VAL A 138 9.02 8.36 5.45
N ILE A 139 8.91 7.19 4.82
CA ILE A 139 9.15 5.89 5.46
C ILE A 139 10.57 5.83 6.05
N ARG A 140 11.59 6.23 5.27
CA ARG A 140 12.98 6.26 5.72
C ARG A 140 13.16 7.24 6.89
N HIS A 141 12.53 8.41 6.83
CA HIS A 141 12.57 9.39 7.91
C HIS A 141 11.98 8.83 9.21
N ILE A 142 10.86 8.10 9.15
CA ILE A 142 10.27 7.40 10.30
C ILE A 142 11.29 6.45 10.94
N TYR A 143 12.02 5.65 10.15
CA TYR A 143 13.06 4.75 10.67
C TYR A 143 14.26 5.46 11.32
N THR A 144 14.60 6.68 10.90
CA THR A 144 15.63 7.48 11.60
C THR A 144 15.25 7.79 13.05
N LYS A 145 13.95 7.71 13.37
CA LYS A 145 13.36 7.97 14.69
C LYS A 145 13.01 6.69 15.44
N SER A 146 13.57 5.54 15.06
CA SER A 146 13.28 4.24 15.66
C SER A 146 13.39 4.19 17.20
N ALA A 147 14.23 5.03 17.82
CA ALA A 147 14.30 5.15 19.28
C ALA A 147 12.99 5.65 19.94
N LEU A 148 12.08 6.26 19.16
CA LEU A 148 10.77 6.72 19.60
C LEU A 148 9.65 5.70 19.34
N PHE A 149 9.95 4.57 18.71
CA PHE A 149 8.93 3.58 18.37
C PHE A 149 8.28 2.99 19.62
N ARG A 150 6.96 3.12 19.69
CA ARG A 150 6.11 2.53 20.72
C ARG A 150 5.40 1.33 20.13
N HIS A 151 5.34 0.25 20.91
CA HIS A 151 4.85 -1.06 20.46
C HIS A 151 5.76 -1.75 19.43
N GLY A 152 7.05 -1.42 19.42
CA GLY A 152 8.04 -2.04 18.54
C GLY A 152 8.08 -1.41 17.16
N ASN A 153 8.68 -2.13 16.23
CA ASN A 153 8.84 -1.70 14.84
C ASN A 153 7.50 -1.39 14.13
N PRO A 154 7.50 -0.70 12.99
CA PRO A 154 6.27 -0.43 12.24
C PRO A 154 5.52 -1.71 11.84
N ARG A 155 4.20 -1.63 11.69
CA ARG A 155 3.39 -2.69 11.08
C ARG A 155 3.45 -2.59 9.55
N LEU A 156 3.39 -3.72 8.87
CA LEU A 156 3.28 -3.78 7.40
C LEU A 156 2.10 -4.65 7.00
N THR A 157 1.17 -4.04 6.26
CA THR A 157 0.00 -4.71 5.69
C THR A 157 0.01 -4.55 4.17
N LEU A 158 -0.20 -5.65 3.46
CA LEU A 158 -0.25 -5.67 2.00
C LEU A 158 -1.68 -5.99 1.55
N TYR A 159 -2.12 -5.37 0.46
CA TYR A 159 -3.41 -5.61 -0.19
C TYR A 159 -3.20 -5.94 -1.66
N TYR A 160 -3.69 -7.10 -2.10
CA TYR A 160 -3.79 -7.46 -3.51
C TYR A 160 -5.27 -7.51 -3.91
N VAL A 161 -5.76 -6.42 -4.49
CA VAL A 161 -7.19 -6.20 -4.76
C VAL A 161 -7.50 -6.62 -6.19
N THR A 162 -8.49 -7.52 -6.36
CA THR A 162 -8.97 -7.92 -7.69
C THR A 162 -10.48 -8.04 -7.73
N THR A 163 -11.02 -8.28 -8.93
CA THR A 163 -12.45 -8.61 -9.12
C THR A 163 -12.74 -10.10 -8.91
N GLY A 164 -11.70 -10.88 -8.61
CA GLY A 164 -11.74 -12.31 -8.40
C GLY A 164 -12.24 -12.70 -7.02
N LYS A 165 -12.53 -14.00 -6.87
CA LYS A 165 -12.82 -14.61 -5.57
C LYS A 165 -11.68 -15.51 -5.17
N TRP A 166 -11.03 -15.23 -4.05
CA TRP A 166 -9.94 -16.06 -3.56
C TRP A 166 -10.39 -17.53 -3.36
N GLN A 167 -9.70 -18.46 -4.02
CA GLN A 167 -10.04 -19.90 -3.98
C GLN A 167 -9.14 -20.74 -3.06
N GLN A 168 -8.29 -20.12 -2.24
CA GLN A 168 -7.30 -20.84 -1.41
C GLN A 168 -6.41 -21.80 -2.21
N ASP A 169 -5.97 -21.37 -3.39
CA ASP A 169 -5.02 -22.11 -4.22
C ASP A 169 -3.72 -22.35 -3.43
N GLN A 170 -3.33 -23.62 -3.28
CA GLN A 170 -2.22 -24.01 -2.43
C GLN A 170 -0.86 -23.53 -2.95
N GLN A 171 -0.69 -23.41 -4.27
CA GLN A 171 0.55 -22.88 -4.84
C GLN A 171 0.68 -21.40 -4.55
N LEU A 172 -0.41 -20.64 -4.68
CA LEU A 172 -0.42 -19.22 -4.34
C LEU A 172 -0.24 -18.99 -2.83
N VAL A 173 -0.89 -19.79 -1.98
CA VAL A 173 -0.69 -19.73 -0.51
C VAL A 173 0.77 -19.96 -0.16
N SER A 174 1.37 -21.04 -0.67
CA SER A 174 2.77 -21.39 -0.39
C SER A 174 3.72 -20.30 -0.87
N ARG A 175 3.45 -19.72 -2.04
CA ARG A 175 4.21 -18.60 -2.58
C ARG A 175 4.12 -17.37 -1.67
N ILE A 176 2.92 -16.96 -1.28
CA ILE A 176 2.69 -15.81 -0.38
C ILE A 176 3.45 -16.03 0.93
N GLN A 177 3.41 -17.23 1.50
CA GLN A 177 4.12 -17.56 2.75
C GLN A 177 5.64 -17.41 2.60
N ASN A 178 6.22 -17.86 1.49
CA ASN A 178 7.65 -17.68 1.24
C ASN A 178 8.02 -16.20 1.09
N GLU A 179 7.19 -15.42 0.41
CA GLU A 179 7.43 -13.98 0.25
C GLU A 179 7.27 -13.23 1.59
N ILE A 180 6.30 -13.59 2.43
CA ILE A 180 6.15 -13.06 3.80
C ILE A 180 7.40 -13.39 4.63
N ALA A 181 7.88 -14.63 4.59
CA ALA A 181 9.08 -15.03 5.33
C ALA A 181 10.31 -14.19 4.91
N SER A 182 10.44 -13.86 3.62
CA SER A 182 11.53 -12.99 3.15
C SER A 182 11.43 -11.55 3.65
N LEU A 183 10.21 -11.03 3.91
CA LEU A 183 10.04 -9.72 4.53
C LEU A 183 10.31 -9.78 6.04
N ASP A 184 9.96 -10.90 6.69
CA ASP A 184 10.27 -11.14 8.10
C ASP A 184 11.79 -11.15 8.37
N GLU A 185 12.57 -11.70 7.45
CA GLU A 185 14.04 -11.70 7.53
C GLU A 185 14.65 -10.29 7.59
N LEU A 186 13.93 -9.25 7.16
CA LEU A 186 14.39 -7.86 7.30
C LEU A 186 14.45 -7.42 8.77
N ASN A 187 13.67 -8.04 9.67
CA ASN A 187 13.61 -7.73 11.10
C ASN A 187 13.29 -6.24 11.41
N ILE A 188 12.60 -5.56 10.49
CA ILE A 188 12.21 -4.14 10.61
C ILE A 188 10.72 -3.95 10.87
N PHE A 189 9.95 -5.03 11.05
CA PHE A 189 8.51 -4.98 11.35
C PHE A 189 8.21 -5.61 12.71
N HIS A 190 7.15 -5.14 13.40
CA HIS A 190 6.82 -5.64 14.75
C HIS A 190 6.18 -7.04 14.74
N ALA A 191 5.42 -7.35 13.70
CA ALA A 191 4.76 -8.63 13.50
C ALA A 191 4.94 -9.09 12.07
N SER A 192 4.68 -10.38 11.83
CA SER A 192 4.79 -10.94 10.48
C SER A 192 3.84 -10.22 9.52
N PRO A 193 4.34 -9.68 8.39
CA PRO A 193 3.52 -9.00 7.41
C PRO A 193 2.39 -9.90 6.92
N TYR A 194 1.26 -9.29 6.60
CA TYR A 194 0.07 -10.00 6.14
C TYR A 194 -0.38 -9.48 4.79
N LEU A 195 -0.85 -10.39 3.92
CA LEU A 195 -1.46 -10.07 2.63
C LEU A 195 -2.98 -10.31 2.67
N ASN A 196 -3.74 -9.21 2.62
CA ASN A 196 -5.15 -9.17 2.30
C ASN A 196 -5.37 -9.34 0.79
N ARG A 197 -6.40 -10.09 0.41
CA ARG A 197 -6.65 -10.52 -0.97
C ARG A 197 -8.12 -10.82 -1.20
#